data_AF-A0A7L3M8T9-F1
#
_entry.id   AF-A0A7L3M8T9-F1
#
_cell.length_a   1.000
_cell.length_b   1.000
_cell.length_c   1.000
_cell.angle_alpha   90.00
_cell.angle_beta   90.00
_cell.angle_gamma   90.00
#
_symmetry.space_group_name_H-M   'P 1'
#
loop_
_entity.id
_entity.type
_entity.pdbx_description
1 polymer ?
#
loop_
_entity_poly.entity_id
_entity_poly.type
_entity_poly.pdbx_seq_one_letter_code
_entity_poly.pdbx_strand_id
1 'polypeptide(L)'
;AVGALSDSKVFVDNLLKGKRVDLSFQGIDHFRNQVGFVNLAEDDHTTLLKEIAETMKKIFQEKGIMAGEERAFKPHLTFMKLSKSTELRKQVKKIDSSLYEDFKNHYFGDEILHRFDLCSMLKKKQPNGYYYCESSIVFGK
;
A
#
# COMPACT_ATOMS: atom_id res chain seq x y z
N ALA A 1 -9.71 15.89 -4.13
CA ALA A 1 -8.80 14.73 -4.08
C ALA A 1 -7.86 14.68 -5.29
N VAL A 2 -8.38 14.67 -6.53
CA VAL A 2 -7.52 14.72 -7.74
C VAL A 2 -6.51 15.87 -7.72
N GLY A 3 -6.95 17.10 -7.41
CA GLY A 3 -6.03 18.23 -7.26
C GLY A 3 -4.99 18.04 -6.16
N ALA A 4 -5.33 17.41 -5.04
CA ALA A 4 -4.39 17.13 -3.95
C ALA A 4 -3.32 16.11 -4.37
N LEU A 5 -3.69 15.07 -5.14
CA LEU A 5 -2.73 14.14 -5.73
C LEU A 5 -1.85 14.84 -6.77
N SER A 6 -2.42 15.70 -7.62
CA SER A 6 -1.62 16.45 -8.60
C SER A 6 -0.60 17.35 -7.91
N ASP A 7 -1.01 18.10 -6.89
CA ASP A 7 -0.14 19.03 -6.15
C ASP A 7 0.95 18.28 -5.38
N SER A 8 0.67 17.07 -4.90
CA SER A 8 1.65 16.28 -4.15
C SER A 8 2.85 15.85 -4.99
N LYS A 9 2.73 15.81 -6.32
CA LYS A 9 3.82 15.38 -7.20
C LYS A 9 5.11 16.16 -6.97
N VAL A 10 5.06 17.49 -6.90
CA VAL A 10 6.26 18.32 -6.72
C VAL A 10 6.93 18.05 -5.37
N PHE A 11 6.14 17.86 -4.31
CA PHE A 11 6.68 17.57 -2.99
C PHE A 11 7.31 16.18 -2.93
N VAL A 12 6.68 15.19 -3.55
CA VAL A 12 7.24 13.84 -3.63
C VAL A 12 8.51 13.84 -4.49
N ASP A 13 8.52 14.48 -5.65
CA ASP A 13 9.73 14.61 -6.48
C ASP A 13 10.90 15.25 -5.69
N ASN A 14 10.61 16.27 -4.87
CA ASN A 14 11.59 16.90 -4.00
C ASN A 14 12.11 15.98 -2.89
N LEU A 15 11.28 15.09 -2.34
CA LEU A 15 11.70 14.07 -1.38
C LEU A 15 12.58 13.01 -2.04
N LEU A 16 12.20 12.58 -3.25
CA LEU A 16 12.95 11.61 -4.04
C LEU A 16 14.32 12.13 -4.42
N LYS A 17 14.48 13.44 -4.73
CA LYS A 17 15.75 14.05 -5.17
C LYS A 17 16.38 13.31 -6.36
N GLY A 18 15.53 12.79 -7.27
CA GLY A 18 15.96 11.96 -8.39
C GLY A 18 16.41 10.54 -8.02
N LYS A 19 16.35 10.15 -6.74
CA LYS A 19 16.63 8.77 -6.31
C LYS A 19 15.45 7.87 -6.61
N ARG A 20 15.78 6.61 -6.92
CA ARG A 20 14.83 5.51 -7.04
C ARG A 20 14.42 5.03 -5.63
N VAL A 21 13.16 4.63 -5.48
CA VAL A 21 12.68 3.94 -4.28
C VAL A 21 12.43 2.50 -4.65
N ASP A 22 13.23 1.61 -4.07
CA ASP A 22 13.17 0.18 -4.30
C ASP A 22 12.55 -0.51 -3.09
N LEU A 23 11.39 -1.13 -3.31
CA LEU A 23 10.59 -1.73 -2.28
C LEU A 23 10.79 -3.25 -2.32
N SER A 24 11.65 -3.75 -1.44
CA SER A 24 11.97 -5.19 -1.35
C SER A 24 10.89 -5.94 -0.56
N PHE A 25 10.17 -6.86 -1.20
CA PHE A 25 9.12 -7.65 -0.57
C PHE A 25 9.63 -9.02 -0.16
N GLN A 26 9.63 -9.30 1.14
CA GLN A 26 10.13 -10.56 1.69
C GLN A 26 9.33 -11.03 2.89
N GLY A 27 8.98 -12.32 2.87
CA GLY A 27 8.32 -13.00 3.96
C GLY A 27 6.85 -12.62 4.15
N ILE A 28 6.13 -13.44 4.90
CA ILE A 28 4.70 -13.29 5.14
C ILE A 28 4.42 -13.07 6.61
N ASP A 29 3.50 -12.15 6.89
CA ASP A 29 2.96 -11.90 8.23
C ASP A 29 1.43 -11.67 8.13
N HIS A 30 0.79 -11.47 9.28
CA HIS A 30 -0.64 -11.30 9.36
C HIS A 30 -1.08 -10.25 10.39
N PHE A 31 -2.24 -9.64 10.15
CA PHE A 31 -2.94 -8.88 11.19
C PHE A 31 -3.96 -9.77 11.87
N ARG A 32 -3.64 -10.24 13.08
CA ARG A 32 -4.53 -11.06 13.94
C ARG A 32 -5.10 -12.30 13.22
N ASN A 33 -4.35 -12.88 12.29
CA ASN A 33 -4.79 -13.97 11.41
C ASN A 33 -6.08 -13.64 10.61
N GLN A 34 -6.38 -12.37 10.35
CA GLN A 34 -7.53 -11.94 9.53
C GLN A 34 -7.13 -11.44 8.15
N VAL A 35 -5.90 -10.94 8.04
CA VAL A 35 -5.31 -10.36 6.84
C VAL A 35 -3.93 -10.98 6.69
N GLY A 36 -3.68 -11.66 5.57
CA GLY A 36 -2.34 -12.14 5.19
C GLY A 36 -1.69 -11.14 4.23
N PHE A 37 -0.43 -10.80 4.48
CA PHE A 37 0.32 -9.86 3.66
C PHE A 37 1.80 -10.25 3.56
N VAL A 38 2.44 -9.82 2.48
CA VAL A 38 3.89 -9.87 2.32
C VAL A 38 4.49 -8.63 3.02
N ASN A 39 5.57 -8.83 3.77
CA ASN A 39 6.26 -7.73 4.44
C ASN A 39 7.09 -6.92 3.43
N LEU A 40 7.26 -5.65 3.76
CA LEU A 40 8.26 -4.80 3.14
C LEU A 40 9.52 -4.80 4.03
N ALA A 41 10.70 -4.99 3.45
CA ALA A 41 11.96 -4.97 4.19
C ALA A 41 12.18 -3.61 4.88
N GLU A 42 12.72 -3.62 6.10
CA GLU A 42 13.03 -2.39 6.83
C GLU A 42 14.41 -1.87 6.43
N ASP A 43 14.42 -0.78 5.65
CA ASP A 43 15.61 -0.11 5.15
C ASP A 43 15.36 1.40 4.93
N ASP A 44 16.33 2.08 4.31
CA ASP A 44 16.24 3.49 3.96
C ASP A 44 15.10 3.80 2.97
N HIS A 45 14.77 2.85 2.07
CA HIS A 45 13.67 3.02 1.10
C HIS A 45 12.31 3.00 1.80
N THR A 46 12.13 2.10 2.78
CA THR A 46 10.92 2.06 3.62
C THR A 46 10.81 3.29 4.52
N THR A 47 11.93 3.84 5.00
CA THR A 47 11.95 5.11 5.74
C THR A 47 11.48 6.26 4.86
N LEU A 48 12.00 6.37 3.63
CA LEU A 48 11.55 7.36 2.64
C LEU A 48 10.07 7.19 2.27
N LEU A 49 9.58 5.95 2.13
CA LEU A 49 8.16 5.69 1.86
C LEU A 49 7.26 6.21 2.99
N LYS A 50 7.68 6.08 4.26
CA LYS A 50 6.95 6.64 5.41
C LYS A 50 6.92 8.18 5.37
N GLU A 51 8.02 8.83 4.99
CA GLU A 51 8.06 10.29 4.81
C GLU A 51 7.15 10.77 3.67
N ILE A 52 7.12 10.03 2.56
CA ILE A 52 6.20 10.30 1.45
C ILE A 52 4.74 10.17 1.92
N ALA A 53 4.40 9.12 2.68
CA ALA A 53 3.05 8.92 3.20
C ALA A 53 2.58 10.06 4.13
N GLU A 54 3.46 10.55 5.03
CA GLU A 54 3.13 11.68 5.90
C GLU A 54 3.01 13.00 5.13
N THR A 55 3.85 13.21 4.11
CA THR A 55 3.75 14.37 3.22
C THR A 55 2.43 14.35 2.45
N MET A 56 2.07 13.21 1.86
CA MET A 56 0.80 13.00 1.18
C MET A 56 -0.40 13.28 2.10
N LYS A 57 -0.36 12.77 3.33
CA LYS A 57 -1.39 13.01 4.35
C LYS A 57 -1.59 14.51 4.61
N LYS A 58 -0.51 15.26 4.85
CA LYS A 58 -0.56 16.71 5.11
C LYS A 58 -1.18 17.46 3.94
N ILE A 59 -0.72 17.20 2.71
CA ILE A 59 -1.24 17.87 1.51
C ILE A 59 -2.74 17.62 1.32
N PHE A 60 -3.20 16.39 1.56
CA PHE A 60 -4.63 16.09 1.48
C PHE A 60 -5.42 16.81 2.58
N GLN A 61 -4.91 16.86 3.80
CA GLN A 61 -5.53 17.57 4.93
C GLN A 61 -5.59 19.09 4.71
N GLU A 62 -4.53 19.70 4.17
CA GLU A 62 -4.49 21.12 3.80
C GLU A 62 -5.53 21.48 2.73
N LYS A 63 -5.92 20.52 1.90
CA LYS A 63 -7.02 20.66 0.92
C LYS A 63 -8.40 20.34 1.51
N GLY A 64 -8.51 20.23 2.83
CA GLY A 64 -9.76 19.96 3.54
C GLY A 64 -10.25 18.50 3.42
N ILE A 65 -9.37 17.56 3.03
CA ILE A 65 -9.72 16.15 2.90
C ILE A 65 -9.29 15.41 4.17
N MET A 66 -10.23 14.72 4.81
CA MET A 66 -9.89 13.80 5.90
C MET A 66 -9.03 12.66 5.34
N ALA A 67 -7.73 12.69 5.64
CA ALA A 67 -6.75 11.72 5.15
C ALA A 67 -5.84 11.23 6.30
N GLY A 68 -5.36 10.00 6.17
CA GLY A 68 -4.52 9.33 7.16
C GLY A 68 -5.31 8.65 8.28
N GLU A 69 -4.59 7.93 9.12
CA GLU A 69 -5.11 7.25 10.31
C GLU A 69 -4.26 7.65 11.53
N GLU A 70 -4.76 7.40 12.74
CA GLU A 70 -4.00 7.59 14.00
C GLU A 70 -2.92 6.52 14.19
N ARG A 71 -3.14 5.34 13.63
CA ARG A 71 -2.19 4.23 13.74
C ARG A 71 -0.96 4.51 12.90
N ALA A 72 0.19 4.08 13.41
CA ALA A 72 1.44 4.15 12.67
C ALA A 72 1.32 3.42 11.32
N PHE A 73 1.87 4.06 10.28
CA PHE A 73 1.88 3.49 8.94
C PHE A 73 2.82 2.27 8.88
N LYS A 74 2.23 1.07 8.71
CA LYS A 74 2.95 -0.19 8.44
C LYS A 74 2.68 -0.60 7.00
N PRO A 75 3.55 -0.25 6.02
CA PRO A 75 3.38 -0.65 4.63
C PRO A 75 3.41 -2.18 4.51
N HIS A 76 2.53 -2.74 3.67
CA HIS A 76 2.39 -4.18 3.49
C HIS A 76 1.66 -4.48 2.18
N LEU A 77 1.98 -5.63 1.55
CA LEU A 77 1.31 -6.10 0.33
C LEU A 77 0.29 -7.19 0.67
N THR A 78 -0.98 -6.81 0.80
CA THR A 78 -2.07 -7.75 1.12
C THR A 78 -2.30 -8.74 -0.01
N PHE A 79 -2.28 -10.05 0.29
CA PHE A 79 -2.72 -11.08 -0.66
C PHE A 79 -4.06 -11.72 -0.28
N MET A 80 -4.48 -11.67 1.00
CA MET A 80 -5.80 -12.19 1.40
C MET A 80 -6.39 -11.50 2.63
N LYS A 81 -7.73 -11.44 2.69
CA LYS A 81 -8.50 -10.84 3.79
C LYS A 81 -9.76 -11.66 4.05
N LEU A 82 -9.93 -12.21 5.26
CA LEU A 82 -11.17 -12.91 5.65
C LEU A 82 -12.39 -11.99 5.60
N SER A 83 -12.21 -10.69 5.85
CA SER A 83 -13.29 -9.70 5.79
C SER A 83 -13.98 -9.62 4.43
N LYS A 84 -13.34 -10.10 3.36
CA LYS A 84 -13.92 -10.13 2.01
C LYS A 84 -14.86 -11.30 1.75
N SER A 85 -14.93 -12.29 2.65
CA SER A 85 -15.89 -13.40 2.57
C SER A 85 -16.69 -13.51 3.87
N THR A 86 -17.93 -13.01 3.85
CA THR A 86 -18.85 -13.08 5.01
C THR A 86 -19.22 -14.52 5.36
N GLU A 87 -19.49 -15.35 4.35
CA GLU A 87 -19.86 -16.76 4.55
C GLU A 87 -18.70 -17.57 5.13
N LEU A 88 -17.48 -17.38 4.61
CA LEU A 88 -16.30 -18.06 5.13
C LEU A 88 -16.05 -17.70 6.59
N ARG A 89 -16.26 -16.43 6.99
CA ARG A 89 -16.10 -15.98 8.39
C ARG A 89 -17.07 -16.62 9.38
N LYS A 90 -18.17 -17.23 8.90
CA LYS A 90 -19.07 -18.00 9.79
C LYS A 90 -18.38 -19.27 10.27
N GLN A 91 -17.58 -19.91 9.42
CA GLN A 91 -16.95 -21.21 9.66
C GLN A 91 -15.47 -21.07 10.06
N VAL A 92 -14.74 -20.16 9.43
CA VAL A 92 -13.31 -19.93 9.61
C VAL A 92 -13.09 -18.59 10.31
N LYS A 93 -12.61 -18.66 11.56
CA LYS A 93 -12.36 -17.45 12.37
C LYS A 93 -10.96 -16.89 12.20
N LYS A 94 -10.00 -17.66 11.71
CA LYS A 94 -8.60 -17.25 11.52
C LYS A 94 -8.04 -17.94 10.28
N ILE A 95 -7.17 -17.24 9.56
CA ILE A 95 -6.34 -17.83 8.51
C ILE A 95 -5.25 -18.63 9.21
N ASP A 96 -5.23 -19.93 8.97
CA ASP A 96 -4.17 -20.82 9.45
C ASP A 96 -2.84 -20.44 8.78
N SER A 97 -1.81 -20.18 9.57
CA SER A 97 -0.50 -19.81 9.06
C SER A 97 0.25 -20.96 8.42
N SER A 98 -0.14 -22.21 8.71
CA SER A 98 0.43 -23.38 8.05
C SER A 98 0.24 -23.35 6.53
N LEU A 99 -0.82 -22.67 6.04
CA LEU A 99 -1.15 -22.56 4.61
C LEU A 99 -0.09 -21.80 3.79
N TYR A 100 0.78 -21.03 4.43
CA TYR A 100 1.80 -20.24 3.78
C TYR A 100 3.17 -20.34 4.48
N GLU A 101 3.39 -21.38 5.27
CA GLU A 101 4.65 -21.56 6.01
C GLU A 101 5.85 -21.71 5.05
N ASP A 102 5.66 -22.40 3.91
CA ASP A 102 6.69 -22.53 2.85
C ASP A 102 7.16 -21.18 2.29
N PHE A 103 6.33 -20.14 2.41
CA PHE A 103 6.60 -18.80 1.90
C PHE A 103 6.97 -17.79 3.00
N LYS A 104 7.06 -18.23 4.26
CA LYS A 104 7.25 -17.35 5.42
C LYS A 104 8.47 -16.45 5.34
N ASN A 105 9.55 -16.92 4.72
CA ASN A 105 10.80 -16.17 4.50
C ASN A 105 11.09 -15.93 3.01
N HIS A 106 10.14 -16.22 2.12
CA HIS A 106 10.32 -16.15 0.68
C HIS A 106 10.57 -14.71 0.23
N TYR A 107 11.55 -14.51 -0.64
CA TYR A 107 11.78 -13.24 -1.30
C TYR A 107 10.93 -13.16 -2.57
N PHE A 108 9.98 -12.24 -2.60
CA PHE A 108 8.99 -12.11 -3.68
C PHE A 108 9.48 -11.21 -4.81
N GLY A 109 10.49 -10.37 -4.56
CA GLY A 109 11.04 -9.43 -5.54
C GLY A 109 11.00 -7.98 -5.06
N ASP A 110 11.51 -7.10 -5.91
CA ASP A 110 11.54 -5.66 -5.69
C ASP A 110 10.51 -4.95 -6.57
N GLU A 111 9.85 -3.94 -6.02
CA GLU A 111 9.01 -3.01 -6.77
C GLU A 111 9.64 -1.63 -6.78
N ILE A 112 9.76 -1.05 -7.97
CA ILE A 112 10.24 0.32 -8.14
C ILE A 112 9.06 1.25 -8.00
N LEU A 113 9.14 2.23 -7.09
CA LEU A 113 8.11 3.26 -7.03
C LEU A 113 8.07 4.05 -8.35
N HIS A 114 7.00 3.84 -9.12
CA HIS A 114 6.81 4.50 -10.41
C HIS A 114 5.53 5.34 -10.47
N ARG A 115 4.48 4.98 -9.74
CA ARG A 115 3.17 5.63 -9.87
C ARG A 115 2.40 5.65 -8.57
N PHE A 116 1.71 6.75 -8.31
CA PHE A 116 0.63 6.81 -7.33
C PHE A 116 -0.71 6.98 -8.02
N ASP A 117 -1.67 6.16 -7.59
CA ASP A 117 -3.03 6.11 -8.10
C ASP A 117 -4.02 6.56 -7.02
N LEU A 118 -4.91 7.49 -7.35
CA LEU A 118 -6.06 7.83 -6.52
C LEU A 118 -7.19 6.86 -6.82
N CYS A 119 -7.29 5.80 -6.02
CA CYS A 119 -8.25 4.72 -6.26
C CYS A 119 -9.55 4.85 -5.46
N SER A 120 -10.66 4.41 -6.06
CA SER A 120 -11.93 4.20 -5.35
C SER A 120 -12.01 2.79 -4.76
N MET A 121 -12.41 2.68 -3.49
CA MET A 121 -12.62 1.39 -2.81
C MET A 121 -13.96 0.72 -3.15
N LEU A 122 -14.94 1.48 -3.64
CA LEU A 122 -16.33 1.02 -3.81
C LEU A 122 -16.79 0.95 -5.28
N LYS A 123 -16.17 1.73 -6.17
CA LYS A 123 -16.47 1.64 -7.61
C LYS A 123 -16.04 0.27 -8.16
N LYS A 124 -16.69 -0.14 -9.24
CA LYS A 124 -16.38 -1.39 -9.96
C LYS A 124 -14.91 -1.37 -10.40
N LYS A 125 -14.22 -2.48 -10.17
CA LYS A 125 -12.84 -2.70 -10.66
C LYS A 125 -12.76 -2.54 -12.17
N GLN A 126 -11.57 -2.20 -12.63
CA GLN A 126 -11.23 -2.20 -14.05
C GLN A 126 -11.25 -3.64 -14.62
N PRO A 127 -11.37 -3.81 -15.95
CA PRO A 127 -11.40 -5.14 -16.58
C PRO A 127 -10.18 -6.01 -16.27
N ASN A 128 -9.02 -5.41 -16.02
CA ASN A 128 -7.78 -6.10 -15.63
C ASN A 128 -7.74 -6.52 -14.15
N GLY A 129 -8.80 -6.27 -13.38
CA GLY A 129 -8.87 -6.58 -11.94
C GLY A 129 -8.28 -5.53 -11.02
N TYR A 130 -7.75 -4.42 -11.55
CA TYR A 130 -7.24 -3.31 -10.73
C TYR A 130 -8.38 -2.45 -10.17
N TYR A 131 -8.08 -1.65 -9.15
CA TYR A 131 -9.04 -0.69 -8.59
C TYR A 131 -9.45 0.36 -9.64
N TYR A 132 -10.66 0.91 -9.50
CA TYR A 132 -11.04 2.08 -10.29
C TYR A 132 -10.14 3.26 -9.92
N CYS A 133 -9.53 3.91 -10.91
CA CYS A 133 -8.60 5.01 -10.71
C CYS A 133 -9.24 6.33 -11.15
N GLU A 134 -9.29 7.31 -10.25
CA GLU A 134 -9.77 8.68 -10.56
C GLU A 134 -8.69 9.50 -11.28
N SER A 135 -7.42 9.32 -10.89
CA SER A 135 -6.27 10.01 -11.44
C SER A 135 -4.96 9.36 -11.01
N SER A 136 -3.88 9.58 -11.75
CA SER A 136 -2.56 9.04 -11.44
C SER A 136 -1.47 10.11 -11.59
N ILE A 137 -0.40 9.96 -10.82
CA ILE A 137 0.87 10.70 -11.01
C ILE A 137 2.02 9.70 -11.14
N VAL A 138 2.98 10.01 -12.01
CA VAL A 138 4.12 9.15 -12.31
C VAL A 138 5.44 9.77 -11.86
N PHE A 139 6.40 8.92 -11.50
CA PHE A 139 7.73 9.21 -10.99
C PHE A 139 8.76 8.39 -11.74
N GLY A 140 9.96 8.95 -11.93
CA GLY A 140 10.99 8.34 -12.76
C GLY A 140 10.63 8.42 -14.25
N LYS A 141 11.55 8.92 -15.05
CA LYS A 141 11.64 8.57 -16.47
C LYS A 141 12.70 7.49 -16.60
#